data_AF-A0A401PWM6-F1
#
_entry.id   AF-A0A401PWM6-F1
#
_cell.length_a   1.000
_cell.length_b   1.000
_cell.length_c   1.000
_cell.angle_alpha   90.00
_cell.angle_beta   90.00
_cell.angle_gamma   90.00
#
_symmetry.space_group_name_H-M   'P 1'
#
loop_
_entity.id
_entity.type
_entity.pdbx_description
1 polymer ?
#
loop_
_entity_poly.entity_id
_entity_poly.type
_entity_poly.pdbx_seq_one_letter_code
_entity_poly.pdbx_strand_id
1 'polypeptide(L)'
;MKEWGVLTLIALSQTFLVLTQTSIDINDIEFSNCRILGVFHISLEDEYKLSQAQARNVCTSLGTLLATRFQVELAQRQGFETCRYGWVDDGFIVIPRISSKEQCGKNTIGVLNWNVDADKQYDGYCFRQNGVRICCPSMVVHS
;
A
#
# COMPACT_ATOMS: atom_id res chain seq x y z
N MET A 1 24.73 -32.40 -42.37
CA MET A 1 25.18 -32.43 -40.95
C MET A 1 25.70 -31.04 -40.54
N LYS A 2 24.83 -30.05 -40.28
CA LYS A 2 25.22 -28.73 -39.72
C LYS A 2 24.01 -27.86 -39.33
N GLU A 3 22.89 -28.47 -38.93
CA GLU A 3 21.67 -27.72 -38.54
C GLU A 3 21.35 -27.80 -37.04
N TRP A 4 22.09 -28.62 -36.28
CA TRP A 4 21.85 -28.82 -34.85
C TRP A 4 22.58 -27.83 -33.94
N GLY A 5 23.50 -27.01 -34.50
CA GLY A 5 24.27 -26.02 -33.74
C GLY A 5 23.57 -24.67 -33.57
N VAL A 6 22.54 -24.37 -34.37
CA VAL A 6 21.82 -23.09 -34.32
C VAL A 6 20.66 -23.16 -33.32
N LEU A 7 20.02 -24.33 -33.19
CA LEU A 7 18.89 -24.55 -32.29
C LEU A 7 19.28 -24.50 -30.80
N THR A 8 20.52 -24.87 -30.46
CA THR A 8 21.03 -24.83 -29.08
C THR A 8 21.39 -23.43 -28.60
N LEU A 9 21.71 -22.51 -29.51
CA LEU A 9 22.06 -21.11 -29.17
C LEU A 9 20.83 -20.25 -28.87
N ILE A 10 19.67 -20.54 -29.48
CA ILE A 10 18.43 -19.80 -29.23
C ILE A 10 17.87 -20.14 -27.84
N ALA A 11 17.98 -21.40 -27.41
CA ALA A 11 17.48 -21.88 -26.12
C ALA A 11 18.22 -21.32 -24.90
N LEU A 12 19.48 -20.90 -25.06
CA LEU A 12 20.26 -20.26 -23.98
C LEU A 12 19.98 -18.76 -23.84
N SER A 13 19.35 -18.12 -24.85
CA SER A 13 18.97 -16.70 -24.76
C SER A 13 17.69 -16.45 -23.96
N GLN A 14 16.88 -17.49 -23.71
CA GLN A 14 15.57 -17.34 -23.05
C GLN A 14 15.57 -17.54 -21.53
N THR A 15 16.69 -17.85 -20.90
CA THR A 15 16.72 -18.13 -19.44
C THR A 15 17.41 -17.08 -18.58
N PHE A 16 17.98 -16.01 -19.17
CA PHE A 16 18.69 -14.98 -18.39
C PHE A 16 17.87 -13.69 -18.10
N LEU A 17 16.58 -13.67 -18.41
CA LEU A 17 15.69 -12.56 -18.04
C LEU A 17 14.37 -13.09 -17.44
N VAL A 18 14.44 -14.08 -16.55
CA VAL A 18 13.40 -14.19 -15.53
C VAL A 18 13.73 -13.14 -14.48
N LEU A 19 13.39 -11.89 -14.77
CA LEU A 19 13.07 -10.95 -13.70
C LEU A 19 11.96 -11.66 -12.92
N THR A 20 12.25 -12.14 -11.72
CA THR A 20 11.22 -12.66 -10.82
C THR A 20 10.35 -11.46 -10.44
N GLN A 21 9.45 -11.06 -11.34
CA GLN A 21 8.30 -10.27 -10.97
C GLN A 21 7.49 -11.20 -10.09
N THR A 22 7.64 -11.06 -8.78
CA THR A 22 6.70 -11.64 -7.84
C THR A 22 5.36 -11.00 -8.17
N SER A 23 4.52 -11.74 -8.89
CA SER A 23 3.16 -11.29 -9.20
C SER A 23 2.42 -11.27 -7.88
N ILE A 24 2.16 -10.07 -7.35
CA ILE A 24 1.24 -9.89 -6.23
C ILE A 24 -0.13 -10.34 -6.71
N ASP A 25 -0.70 -11.37 -6.08
CA ASP A 25 -2.08 -11.76 -6.33
C ASP A 25 -3.01 -10.79 -5.57
N ILE A 26 -4.04 -10.30 -6.26
CA ILE A 26 -5.03 -9.39 -5.67
C ILE A 26 -5.83 -10.11 -4.56
N ASN A 27 -5.93 -11.44 -4.60
CA ASN A 27 -6.61 -12.23 -3.59
C ASN A 27 -5.90 -12.21 -2.23
N ASP A 28 -4.60 -11.92 -2.21
CA ASP A 28 -3.79 -11.84 -0.98
C ASP A 28 -3.78 -10.42 -0.38
N ILE A 29 -4.44 -9.46 -1.05
CA ILE A 29 -4.54 -8.09 -0.58
C ILE A 29 -5.69 -7.96 0.40
N GLU A 30 -5.35 -7.60 1.62
CA GLU A 30 -6.32 -7.20 2.64
C GLU A 30 -6.53 -5.68 2.56
N PHE A 31 -7.78 -5.24 2.63
CA PHE A 31 -8.12 -3.83 2.67
C PHE A 31 -9.01 -3.53 3.87
N SER A 32 -8.83 -2.34 4.45
CA SER A 32 -9.69 -1.91 5.55
C SER A 32 -11.15 -1.77 5.06
N ASN A 33 -12.08 -2.45 5.73
CA ASN A 33 -13.52 -2.31 5.48
C ASN A 33 -14.02 -0.87 5.72
N CYS A 34 -13.26 -0.08 6.47
CA CYS A 34 -13.52 1.33 6.71
C CYS A 34 -12.85 2.20 5.63
N ARG A 35 -13.66 3.05 4.98
CA ARG A 35 -13.22 4.12 4.07
C ARG A 35 -13.75 5.47 4.53
N ILE A 36 -12.87 6.45 4.68
CA ILE A 36 -13.21 7.80 5.13
C ILE A 36 -12.70 8.80 4.10
N LEU A 37 -13.60 9.61 3.53
CA LEU A 37 -13.30 10.52 2.43
C LEU A 37 -12.54 9.85 1.28
N GLY A 38 -12.92 8.62 0.94
CA GLY A 38 -12.28 7.84 -0.12
C GLY A 38 -10.97 7.14 0.25
N VAL A 39 -10.34 7.49 1.39
CA VAL A 39 -9.10 6.87 1.88
C VAL A 39 -9.37 5.56 2.61
N PHE A 40 -8.57 4.54 2.32
CA PHE A 40 -8.59 3.23 2.98
C PHE A 40 -7.16 2.64 2.98
N HIS A 41 -6.91 1.73 3.91
CA HIS A 41 -5.64 1.03 4.07
C HIS A 41 -5.63 -0.29 3.29
N ILE A 42 -4.45 -0.69 2.80
CA ILE A 42 -4.18 -1.99 2.17
C ILE A 42 -2.92 -2.63 2.76
N SER A 43 -2.92 -3.95 2.94
CA SER A 43 -1.76 -4.78 3.31
C SER A 43 -1.71 -6.04 2.44
N LEU A 44 -0.55 -6.70 2.40
CA LEU A 44 -0.38 -7.98 1.71
C LEU A 44 -0.12 -9.06 2.76
N GLU A 45 -1.03 -10.03 2.88
CA GLU A 45 -0.98 -11.09 3.90
C GLU A 45 -0.83 -10.55 5.34
N ASP A 46 -1.48 -9.41 5.64
CA ASP A 46 -1.36 -8.66 6.89
C ASP A 46 0.09 -8.28 7.30
N GLU A 47 1.06 -8.37 6.39
CA GLU A 47 2.47 -8.06 6.61
C GLU A 47 2.96 -6.87 5.78
N TYR A 48 4.03 -6.22 6.25
CA TYR A 48 4.71 -5.16 5.51
C TYR A 48 5.51 -5.74 4.35
N LYS A 49 4.86 -5.88 3.19
CA LYS A 49 5.44 -6.52 1.98
C LYS A 49 5.38 -5.66 0.72
N LEU A 50 4.86 -4.44 0.79
CA LEU A 50 4.71 -3.56 -0.37
C LEU A 50 5.80 -2.48 -0.38
N SER A 51 6.62 -2.45 -1.43
CA SER A 51 7.37 -1.26 -1.83
C SER A 51 6.45 -0.14 -2.30
N GLN A 52 6.95 1.10 -2.44
CA GLN A 52 6.13 2.21 -2.92
C GLN A 52 5.52 1.92 -4.30
N ALA A 53 6.31 1.35 -5.22
CA ALA A 53 5.85 0.99 -6.55
C ALA A 53 4.79 -0.12 -6.51
N GLN A 54 4.98 -1.12 -5.65
CA GLN A 54 3.99 -2.19 -5.46
C GLN A 54 2.69 -1.66 -4.85
N ALA A 55 2.75 -0.82 -3.81
CA ALA A 55 1.56 -0.20 -3.22
C ALA A 55 0.78 0.63 -4.26
N ARG A 56 1.47 1.40 -5.10
CA ARG A 56 0.86 2.12 -6.22
C ARG A 56 0.18 1.18 -7.22
N ASN A 57 0.84 0.09 -7.59
CA ASN A 57 0.29 -0.89 -8.51
C ASN A 57 -0.95 -1.57 -7.92
N VAL A 58 -0.92 -1.97 -6.65
CA VAL A 58 -2.08 -2.54 -5.95
C VAL A 58 -3.25 -1.56 -5.94
N CYS A 59 -3.06 -0.30 -5.53
CA CYS A 59 -4.14 0.70 -5.56
C CYS A 59 -4.73 0.85 -6.97
N THR A 60 -3.87 0.86 -8.00
CA THR A 60 -4.28 0.97 -9.41
C THR A 60 -5.11 -0.24 -9.85
N SER A 61 -4.68 -1.45 -9.50
CA SER A 61 -5.40 -2.70 -9.77
C SER A 61 -6.77 -2.75 -9.10
N LEU A 62 -6.95 -2.07 -7.95
CA LEU A 62 -8.24 -1.90 -7.28
C LEU A 62 -9.12 -0.78 -7.88
N GLY A 63 -8.69 -0.17 -8.99
CA GLY A 63 -9.37 0.97 -9.60
C GLY A 63 -9.34 2.23 -8.73
N THR A 64 -8.24 2.42 -7.99
CA THR A 64 -8.02 3.55 -7.08
C THR A 64 -6.63 4.16 -7.32
N LEU A 65 -6.30 5.23 -6.62
CA LEU A 65 -4.98 5.85 -6.67
C LEU A 65 -4.27 5.66 -5.34
N LEU A 66 -2.93 5.67 -5.34
CA LEU A 66 -2.19 5.84 -4.09
C LEU A 66 -2.57 7.20 -3.50
N ALA A 67 -2.94 7.24 -2.23
CA ALA A 67 -3.45 8.44 -1.58
C ALA A 67 -2.34 9.48 -1.40
N THR A 68 -2.70 10.75 -1.52
CA THR A 68 -1.82 11.86 -1.13
C THR A 68 -1.78 12.00 0.40
N ARG A 69 -0.69 12.55 0.95
CA ARG A 69 -0.65 12.91 2.39
C ARG A 69 -1.81 13.81 2.78
N PHE A 70 -2.13 14.80 1.95
CA PHE A 70 -3.24 15.72 2.19
C PHE A 70 -4.60 14.99 2.26
N GLN A 71 -4.86 14.02 1.40
CA GLN A 71 -6.07 13.20 1.48
C GLN A 71 -6.12 12.37 2.78
N VAL A 72 -4.98 11.79 3.18
CA VAL A 72 -4.87 11.05 4.45
C VAL A 72 -5.11 11.99 5.65
N GLU A 73 -4.59 13.22 5.63
CA GLU A 73 -4.83 14.23 6.66
C GLU A 73 -6.32 14.62 6.76
N LEU A 74 -6.99 14.84 5.63
CA LEU A 74 -8.42 15.12 5.63
C LEU A 74 -9.24 13.95 6.19
N ALA A 75 -8.90 12.72 5.79
CA ALA A 75 -9.53 11.52 6.31
C ALA A 75 -9.29 11.35 7.82
N GLN A 76 -8.07 11.63 8.30
CA GLN A 76 -7.70 11.54 9.71
C GLN A 76 -8.52 12.51 10.56
N ARG A 77 -8.71 13.75 10.10
CA ARG A 77 -9.60 14.73 10.77
C ARG A 77 -11.07 14.28 10.83
N GLN A 78 -11.45 13.29 10.03
CA GLN A 78 -12.79 12.70 9.97
C GLN A 78 -12.85 11.30 10.62
N GLY A 79 -11.87 10.87 11.40
CA GLY A 79 -11.94 9.59 12.11
C GLY A 79 -11.04 8.48 11.56
N PHE A 80 -10.24 8.74 10.52
CA PHE A 80 -9.34 7.72 9.98
C PHE A 80 -8.07 7.59 10.82
N GLU A 81 -7.94 6.48 11.54
CA GLU A 81 -6.70 6.11 12.23
C GLU A 81 -6.30 4.66 11.93
N THR A 82 -5.00 4.37 11.92
CA THR A 82 -4.48 3.00 11.86
C THR A 82 -3.25 2.87 12.77
N CYS A 83 -2.86 1.64 13.10
CA CYS A 83 -1.57 1.36 13.75
C CYS A 83 -0.58 0.74 12.75
N ARG A 84 -0.58 1.23 11.51
CA ARG A 84 0.19 0.67 10.40
C ARG A 84 0.93 1.77 9.66
N TYR A 85 2.14 1.52 9.22
CA TYR A 85 2.86 2.44 8.33
C TYR A 85 2.49 2.11 6.89
N GLY A 86 2.05 3.10 6.12
CA GLY A 86 1.65 2.90 4.73
C GLY A 86 2.19 3.96 3.79
N TRP A 87 2.50 3.53 2.56
CA TRP A 87 2.94 4.40 1.48
C TRP A 87 1.85 5.39 1.03
N VAL A 88 2.30 6.59 0.67
CA VAL A 88 1.52 7.67 0.01
C VAL A 88 2.19 8.11 -1.29
N ASP A 89 1.47 8.88 -2.10
CA ASP A 89 1.83 9.19 -3.49
C ASP A 89 3.19 9.88 -3.66
N ASP A 90 3.59 10.72 -2.70
CA ASP A 90 4.81 11.51 -2.72
C ASP A 90 6.04 10.79 -2.14
N GLY A 91 5.95 9.48 -1.90
CA GLY A 91 7.09 8.64 -1.52
C GLY A 91 7.47 8.70 -0.06
N PHE A 92 6.61 9.27 0.78
CA PHE A 92 6.71 9.07 2.21
C PHE A 92 5.92 7.82 2.60
N ILE A 93 6.26 7.27 3.77
CA ILE A 93 5.32 6.47 4.55
C ILE A 93 4.66 7.36 5.58
N VAL A 94 3.40 7.08 5.90
CA VAL A 94 2.67 7.79 6.95
C VAL A 94 1.98 6.84 7.92
N ILE A 95 1.59 7.36 9.08
CA ILE A 95 0.65 6.73 10.01
C ILE A 95 -0.34 7.79 10.52
N PRO A 96 -1.65 7.70 10.18
CA PRO A 96 -2.67 8.58 10.71
C PRO A 96 -3.09 8.12 12.11
N ARG A 97 -2.96 9.00 13.10
CA ARG A 97 -3.32 8.77 14.50
C ARG A 97 -4.31 9.82 15.00
N ILE A 98 -5.36 9.38 15.68
CA ILE A 98 -6.33 10.26 16.37
C ILE A 98 -6.12 10.15 17.87
N SER A 99 -5.95 8.93 18.35
CA SER A 99 -5.60 8.61 19.73
C SER A 99 -4.10 8.36 19.89
N SER A 100 -3.54 8.85 20.99
CA SER A 100 -2.16 8.58 21.37
C SER A 100 -2.04 7.14 21.85
N LYS A 101 -1.11 6.36 21.25
CA LYS A 101 -0.80 4.99 21.66
C LYS A 101 0.71 4.79 21.60
N GLU A 102 1.31 4.26 22.66
CA GLU A 102 2.78 4.06 22.72
C GLU A 102 3.29 3.20 21.56
N GLN A 103 2.55 2.15 21.21
CA GLN A 103 2.89 1.22 20.13
C GLN A 103 2.60 1.74 18.71
N CYS A 104 1.92 2.89 18.55
CA CYS A 104 1.50 3.42 17.25
C CYS A 104 1.94 4.89 17.08
N GLY A 105 2.82 5.17 16.12
CA GLY A 105 3.15 6.56 15.76
C GLY A 105 3.83 7.33 16.90
N LYS A 106 4.69 6.67 17.68
CA LYS A 106 5.51 7.28 18.75
C LYS A 106 4.68 8.11 19.74
N ASN A 107 3.53 7.59 20.18
CA ASN A 107 2.65 8.25 21.13
C ASN A 107 2.27 9.70 20.70
N THR A 108 2.04 9.90 19.41
CA THR A 108 1.75 11.21 18.81
C THR A 108 0.49 11.12 17.95
N ILE A 109 -0.24 12.23 17.85
CA ILE A 109 -1.45 12.37 17.05
C ILE A 109 -1.19 13.17 15.75
N GLY A 110 -2.09 13.01 14.77
CA GLY A 110 -1.96 13.59 13.44
C GLY A 110 -1.48 12.59 12.40
N VAL A 111 -1.05 13.09 11.24
CA VAL A 111 -0.44 12.26 10.19
C VAL A 111 1.07 12.42 10.32
N LEU A 112 1.72 11.42 10.91
CA LEU A 112 3.17 11.39 11.01
C LEU A 112 3.75 10.80 9.72
N ASN A 113 4.87 11.33 9.25
CA ASN A 113 5.51 10.91 8.01
C ASN A 113 7.02 10.64 8.16
N TRP A 114 7.54 9.69 7.39
CA TRP A 114 8.97 9.35 7.32
C TRP A 114 9.43 9.25 5.88
N ASN A 115 10.63 9.77 5.63
CA ASN A 115 11.35 9.57 4.38
C ASN A 115 12.19 8.29 4.51
N VAL A 116 11.95 7.33 3.63
CA VAL A 116 12.60 6.01 3.61
C VAL A 116 12.83 5.61 2.15
N ASP A 117 13.75 4.68 1.90
CA ASP A 117 14.03 4.21 0.54
C ASP A 117 12.78 3.54 -0.06
N ALA A 118 12.51 3.80 -1.33
CA ALA A 118 11.27 3.37 -2.01
C ALA A 118 11.13 1.85 -2.16
N ASP A 119 12.21 1.10 -1.97
CA ASP A 119 12.27 -0.37 -1.99
C ASP A 119 11.93 -1.00 -0.63
N LYS A 120 11.86 -0.20 0.45
CA LYS A 120 11.42 -0.68 1.77
C LYS A 120 9.99 -1.16 1.72
N GLN A 121 9.68 -2.16 2.53
CA GLN A 121 8.38 -2.80 2.54
C GLN A 121 7.53 -2.28 3.70
N TYR A 122 6.31 -1.88 3.37
CA TYR A 122 5.28 -1.36 4.27
C TYR A 122 3.90 -1.74 3.71
N ASP A 123 2.85 -1.10 4.21
CA ASP A 123 1.50 -1.16 3.66
C ASP A 123 1.28 -0.02 2.65
N GLY A 124 0.03 0.21 2.22
CA GLY A 124 -0.34 1.36 1.40
C GLY A 124 -1.63 2.04 1.87
N TYR A 125 -1.76 3.33 1.56
CA TYR A 125 -3.05 4.01 1.63
C TYR A 125 -3.54 4.32 0.23
N CYS A 126 -4.72 3.83 -0.11
CA CYS A 126 -5.35 4.09 -1.40
C CYS A 126 -6.49 5.12 -1.25
N PHE A 127 -6.80 5.79 -2.36
CA PHE A 127 -7.84 6.80 -2.46
C PHE A 127 -8.76 6.50 -3.64
N ARG A 128 -10.07 6.44 -3.38
CA ARG A 128 -11.11 6.40 -4.41
C ARG A 128 -11.79 7.75 -4.50
N GLN A 129 -11.79 8.32 -5.70
CA GLN A 129 -12.52 9.55 -6.00
C GLN A 129 -14.02 9.38 -5.70
N ASN A 130 -14.64 10.43 -5.15
CA ASN A 130 -16.04 10.43 -4.71
C ASN A 130 -16.38 9.34 -3.68
N GLY A 131 -15.39 8.84 -2.95
CA GLY A 131 -15.61 7.85 -1.90
C GLY A 131 -16.41 8.42 -0.72
N VAL A 132 -17.59 7.86 -0.49
CA VAL A 132 -18.45 8.19 0.67
C VAL A 132 -17.81 7.63 1.95
N ARG A 133 -18.13 8.21 3.12
CA ARG A 133 -17.83 7.59 4.43
C ARG A 133 -18.64 6.30 4.54
N ILE A 134 -17.97 5.15 4.47
CA ILE A 134 -18.63 3.83 4.57
C ILE A 134 -18.52 3.28 6.00
N CYS A 135 -17.69 3.87 6.85
CA CYS A 135 -17.58 3.45 8.24
C CYS A 135 -18.70 4.06 9.09
N CYS A 136 -19.45 3.19 9.78
CA CYS A 136 -20.38 3.61 10.80
C CYS A 136 -19.59 4.19 12.00
N PRO A 137 -19.98 5.36 12.56
CA PRO A 137 -19.32 5.94 13.74
C PRO A 137 -19.20 4.98 14.93
N SER A 138 -20.09 3.98 15.01
CA SER A 138 -20.12 2.95 16.07
C SER A 138 -18.99 1.91 15.98
N MET A 139 -18.22 1.86 14.88
CA MET A 139 -17.07 0.95 14.72
C MET A 139 -15.72 1.62 15.03
N VAL A 140 -15.70 2.93 15.29
CA VAL A 140 -14.49 3.67 15.72
C VAL A 140 -14.43 3.74 17.26
N VAL A 141 -14.85 2.66 17.94
CA VAL A 141 -14.61 2.52 19.36
C VAL A 141 -13.19 2.00 19.51
N HIS A 142 -12.29 2.92 19.82
CA HIS A 142 -10.93 2.73 20.31
C HIS A 142 -10.73 1.39 21.04
N SER A 143 -10.27 0.36 20.32
CA SER A 143 -9.57 -0.79 20.88
C SER A 143 -8.08 -0.55 20.84
#